data_AF-A0A2S2DZW1-F1
#
_entry.id   AF-A0A2S2DZW1-F1
#
_cell.length_a   1.000
_cell.length_b   1.000
_cell.length_c   1.000
_cell.angle_alpha   90.00
_cell.angle_beta   90.00
_cell.angle_gamma   90.00
#
_symmetry.space_group_name_H-M   'P 1'
#
loop_
_entity.id
_entity.type
_entity.pdbx_description
1 polymer ?
#
loop_
_entity_poly.entity_id
_entity_poly.type
_entity_poly.pdbx_seq_one_letter_code
_entity_poly.pdbx_strand_id
1 'polypeptide(L)'
;MKLQLPVLVTCCCLSLLGLTQERTPQSIDTKTAQFLESQIERSASVGHGVRNVVSHYPEDVEIIVGTALDMYPEKYKEIIHAAISAQPALTHDVVQIAIDKGITECVEIVETAIKAEPSYVDFVVNAAANSSPEQLDDIIRVAVQTEPQSADAIVRSVAKAQPNRLMEIMVSALNAVPIVGEYVVEALLAAHPASAETVMSAAIHHYENNDDELKRVFESARSVGISKEQLRELGLKNGMSQEQLTVMLSNN
;
A
#
# COMPACT_ATOMS: atom_id res chain seq x y z
N MET A 1 53.70 44.20 64.57
CA MET A 1 52.30 44.29 65.06
C MET A 1 51.40 43.93 63.89
N LYS A 2 51.04 42.65 63.67
CA LYS A 2 49.95 41.87 64.31
C LYS A 2 48.57 42.55 64.25
N LEU A 3 47.69 42.05 63.38
CA LEU A 3 46.33 41.55 63.70
C LEU A 3 45.73 40.96 62.40
N GLN A 4 45.75 39.65 62.21
CA GLN A 4 44.69 38.66 62.54
C GLN A 4 43.52 38.64 61.55
N LEU A 5 43.44 37.51 60.84
CA LEU A 5 42.26 36.92 60.21
C LEU A 5 41.17 36.65 61.28
N PRO A 6 39.90 36.53 60.87
CA PRO A 6 39.35 35.18 60.87
C PRO A 6 38.53 34.83 59.61
N VAL A 7 38.59 33.53 59.35
CA VAL A 7 37.83 32.73 58.41
C VAL A 7 36.33 32.87 58.67
N LEU A 8 35.54 33.17 57.64
CA LEU A 8 34.11 32.87 57.61
C LEU A 8 33.87 31.90 56.46
N VAL A 9 33.60 30.65 56.83
CA VAL A 9 33.10 29.60 55.94
C VAL A 9 31.66 29.94 55.62
N THR A 10 31.37 30.26 54.36
CA THR A 10 29.99 30.32 53.86
C THR A 10 29.88 29.40 52.64
N CYS A 11 29.28 28.24 52.92
CA CYS A 11 28.80 27.26 51.98
C CYS A 11 27.73 27.91 51.09
N CYS A 12 28.01 28.08 49.79
CA CYS A 12 26.97 28.29 48.79
C CYS A 12 27.10 27.20 47.72
N CYS A 13 25.98 26.50 47.57
CA CYS A 13 25.79 25.25 46.90
C CYS A 13 26.11 25.28 45.40
N LEU A 14 26.57 24.11 44.93
CA LEU A 14 26.32 23.63 43.58
C LEU A 14 24.84 23.78 43.22
N SER A 15 24.59 24.23 41.99
CA SER A 15 23.59 23.58 41.13
C SER A 15 23.85 23.97 39.67
N LEU A 16 24.80 23.26 39.06
CA LEU A 16 24.64 22.82 37.69
C LEU A 16 23.49 21.80 37.71
N LEU A 17 22.32 22.17 37.20
CA LEU A 17 21.34 21.21 36.73
C LEU A 17 20.81 21.74 35.40
N GLY A 18 21.36 21.19 34.32
CA GLY A 18 20.62 21.09 33.07
C GLY A 18 19.37 20.29 33.38
N LEU A 19 18.20 20.91 33.21
CA LEU A 19 16.96 20.20 33.08
C LEU A 19 16.96 19.53 31.71
N THR A 20 17.60 18.37 31.60
CA THR A 20 17.13 17.35 30.66
C THR A 20 15.80 16.87 31.22
N GLN A 21 14.73 17.50 30.75
CA GLN A 21 13.38 17.01 30.99
C GLN A 21 13.25 15.67 30.28
N GLU A 22 13.45 14.59 31.04
CA GLU A 22 13.13 13.24 30.59
C GLU A 22 11.63 13.22 30.25
N ARG A 23 11.32 13.07 28.96
CA ARG A 23 9.95 12.80 28.51
C ARG A 23 9.62 11.38 28.97
N THR A 24 8.88 11.26 30.08
CA THR A 24 8.20 10.03 30.42
C THR A 24 7.12 9.72 29.37
N PRO A 25 7.08 8.51 28.77
CA PRO A 25 6.20 8.18 27.64
C PRO A 25 4.69 8.28 27.92
N GLN A 26 4.28 8.33 29.18
CA GLN A 26 2.89 8.06 29.57
C GLN A 26 2.02 9.32 29.79
N SER A 27 2.61 10.52 29.92
CA SER A 27 1.86 11.77 30.19
C SER A 27 1.44 12.55 28.95
N ILE A 28 2.02 12.21 27.79
CA ILE A 28 1.71 12.85 26.50
C ILE A 28 0.39 12.30 25.94
N ASP A 29 0.13 11.00 26.14
CA ASP A 29 -1.03 10.27 25.64
C ASP A 29 -2.37 10.84 26.14
N THR A 30 -2.52 11.07 27.44
CA THR A 30 -3.82 11.47 28.02
C THR A 30 -4.26 12.89 27.64
N LYS A 31 -3.32 13.84 27.52
CA LYS A 31 -3.65 15.23 27.17
C LYS A 31 -3.96 15.38 25.69
N THR A 32 -3.22 14.67 24.83
CA THR A 32 -3.48 14.65 23.40
C THR A 32 -4.79 13.94 23.10
N ALA A 33 -5.09 12.82 23.77
CA ALA A 33 -6.38 12.14 23.67
C ALA A 33 -7.55 13.06 24.07
N GLN A 34 -7.46 13.77 25.20
CA GLN A 34 -8.51 14.70 25.63
C GLN A 34 -8.70 15.87 24.67
N PHE A 35 -7.62 16.40 24.11
CA PHE A 35 -7.70 17.45 23.09
C PHE A 35 -8.37 16.92 21.82
N LEU A 36 -7.94 15.76 21.33
CA LEU A 36 -8.48 15.13 20.12
C LEU A 36 -9.96 14.77 20.29
N GLU A 37 -10.31 14.17 21.43
CA GLU A 37 -11.70 13.89 21.83
C GLU A 37 -12.53 15.17 21.79
N SER A 38 -12.04 16.25 22.40
CA SER A 38 -12.73 17.54 22.39
C SER A 38 -12.88 18.13 20.98
N GLN A 39 -11.91 17.92 20.08
CA GLN A 39 -12.02 18.37 18.68
C GLN A 39 -13.03 17.52 17.90
N ILE A 40 -13.04 16.21 18.12
CA ILE A 40 -13.96 15.26 17.48
C ILE A 40 -15.40 15.51 17.93
N GLU A 41 -15.65 15.67 19.25
CA GLU A 41 -16.97 15.97 19.80
C GLU A 41 -17.57 17.27 19.26
N ARG A 42 -16.72 18.25 18.92
CA ARG A 42 -17.14 19.54 18.34
C ARG A 42 -17.28 19.49 16.83
N SER A 43 -16.85 18.41 16.19
CA SER A 43 -16.88 18.24 14.74
C SER A 43 -18.12 17.44 14.31
N ALA A 44 -18.47 17.53 13.03
CA ALA A 44 -19.62 16.81 12.50
C ALA A 44 -19.41 15.28 12.44
N SER A 45 -18.16 14.81 12.41
CA SER A 45 -17.80 13.40 12.35
C SER A 45 -16.33 13.19 12.78
N VAL A 46 -15.97 11.95 13.13
CA VAL A 46 -14.59 11.58 13.51
C VAL A 46 -13.59 12.00 12.42
N GLY A 47 -13.93 11.74 11.15
CA GLY A 47 -13.12 12.14 10.00
C GLY A 47 -12.95 13.65 9.89
N HIS A 48 -14.01 14.44 10.08
CA HIS A 48 -13.87 15.90 10.08
C HIS A 48 -12.96 16.41 11.20
N GLY A 49 -13.07 15.84 12.40
CA GLY A 49 -12.17 16.13 13.52
C GLY A 49 -10.71 15.80 13.19
N VAL A 50 -10.45 14.57 12.75
CA VAL A 50 -9.09 14.11 12.37
C VAL A 50 -8.52 14.96 11.24
N ARG A 51 -9.29 15.22 10.18
CA ARG A 51 -8.86 16.07 9.05
C ARG A 51 -8.40 17.43 9.55
N ASN A 52 -9.22 18.08 10.39
CA ASN A 52 -8.91 19.40 10.91
C ASN A 52 -7.62 19.40 11.75
N VAL A 53 -7.45 18.42 12.64
CA VAL A 53 -6.27 18.35 13.51
C VAL A 53 -5.01 18.03 12.70
N VAL A 54 -5.05 17.03 11.82
CA VAL A 54 -3.92 16.66 10.95
C VAL A 54 -3.52 17.82 10.02
N SER A 55 -4.48 18.58 9.47
CA SER A 55 -4.16 19.75 8.65
C SER A 55 -3.41 20.86 9.39
N HIS A 56 -3.59 20.98 10.72
CA HIS A 56 -2.92 22.00 11.53
C HIS A 56 -1.64 21.51 12.21
N TYR A 57 -1.55 20.20 12.49
CA TYR A 57 -0.44 19.56 13.19
C TYR A 57 0.03 18.30 12.43
N PRO A 58 0.50 18.44 11.18
CA PRO A 58 0.94 17.30 10.38
C PRO A 58 2.15 16.56 10.99
N GLU A 59 2.97 17.24 11.79
CA GLU A 59 4.11 16.65 12.51
C GLU A 59 3.71 15.65 13.60
N ASP A 60 2.47 15.75 14.10
CA ASP A 60 1.94 14.90 15.16
C ASP A 60 1.03 13.79 14.61
N VAL A 61 1.07 13.51 13.30
CA VAL A 61 0.17 12.56 12.63
C VAL A 61 0.13 11.19 13.30
N GLU A 62 1.28 10.70 13.78
CA GLU A 62 1.40 9.40 14.42
C GLU A 62 0.55 9.32 15.68
N ILE A 63 0.64 10.34 16.52
CA ILE A 63 -0.12 10.44 17.76
C ILE A 63 -1.60 10.67 17.44
N ILE A 64 -1.92 11.60 16.52
CA ILE A 64 -3.30 11.93 16.19
C ILE A 64 -4.05 10.73 15.61
N VAL A 65 -3.50 10.10 14.58
CA VAL A 65 -4.12 8.95 13.92
C VAL A 65 -4.13 7.75 14.85
N GLY A 66 -3.02 7.48 15.54
CA GLY A 66 -2.92 6.39 16.50
C GLY A 66 -3.97 6.48 17.61
N THR A 67 -4.11 7.65 18.24
CA THR A 67 -5.12 7.88 19.27
C THR A 67 -6.54 7.80 18.69
N ALA A 68 -6.79 8.34 17.49
CA ALA A 68 -8.10 8.24 16.86
C ALA A 68 -8.51 6.78 16.60
N LEU A 69 -7.58 5.95 16.13
CA LEU A 69 -7.81 4.52 15.89
C LEU A 69 -8.00 3.74 17.19
N ASP A 70 -7.32 4.10 18.27
CA ASP A 70 -7.55 3.49 19.59
C ASP A 70 -8.94 3.81 20.14
N MET A 71 -9.39 5.05 19.97
CA MET A 71 -10.69 5.52 20.48
C MET A 71 -11.86 5.04 19.62
N TYR A 72 -11.68 4.99 18.29
CA TYR A 72 -12.73 4.71 17.32
C TYR A 72 -12.26 3.67 16.27
N PRO A 73 -11.89 2.45 16.68
CA PRO A 73 -11.34 1.44 15.76
C PRO A 73 -12.32 1.10 14.62
N GLU A 74 -13.62 1.04 14.90
CA GLU A 74 -14.69 0.81 13.91
C GLU A 74 -14.82 1.93 12.86
N LYS A 75 -14.15 3.07 13.07
CA LYS A 75 -14.14 4.23 12.17
C LYS A 75 -12.84 4.36 11.39
N TYR A 76 -12.00 3.33 11.38
CA TYR A 76 -10.67 3.40 10.76
C TYR A 76 -10.68 3.89 9.31
N LYS A 77 -11.64 3.47 8.47
CA LYS A 77 -11.73 3.94 7.08
C LYS A 77 -11.92 5.46 7.01
N GLU A 78 -12.79 5.99 7.86
CA GLU A 78 -13.06 7.42 7.93
C GLU A 78 -11.84 8.21 8.42
N ILE A 79 -11.13 7.67 9.42
CA ILE A 79 -9.91 8.25 10.00
C ILE A 79 -8.78 8.27 8.97
N ILE A 80 -8.50 7.13 8.33
CA ILE A 80 -7.43 6.97 7.33
C ILE A 80 -7.69 7.90 6.14
N HIS A 81 -8.91 7.87 5.60
CA HIS A 81 -9.29 8.73 4.49
C HIS A 81 -9.13 10.21 4.85
N ALA A 82 -9.60 10.62 6.02
CA ALA A 82 -9.49 12.00 6.49
C ALA A 82 -8.04 12.46 6.67
N ALA A 83 -7.20 11.64 7.28
CA ALA A 83 -5.79 11.96 7.52
C ALA A 83 -5.00 12.07 6.21
N ILE A 84 -5.16 11.11 5.29
CA ILE A 84 -4.50 11.12 3.99
C ILE A 84 -4.96 12.31 3.15
N SER A 85 -6.27 12.54 3.05
CA SER A 85 -6.79 13.68 2.29
C SER A 85 -6.48 15.04 2.93
N ALA A 86 -6.11 15.09 4.22
CA ALA A 86 -5.60 16.29 4.88
C ALA A 86 -4.13 16.53 4.53
N GLN A 87 -3.32 15.47 4.50
CA GLN A 87 -1.90 15.54 4.23
C GLN A 87 -1.40 14.34 3.41
N PRO A 88 -1.51 14.40 2.07
CA PRO A 88 -1.09 13.35 1.15
C PRO A 88 0.34 12.84 1.35
N ALA A 89 1.26 13.74 1.72
CA ALA A 89 2.67 13.41 1.93
C ALA A 89 2.91 12.39 3.07
N LEU A 90 1.94 12.21 3.96
CA LEU A 90 2.02 11.29 5.11
C LEU A 90 1.28 9.97 4.86
N THR A 91 0.91 9.68 3.61
CA THR A 91 0.14 8.48 3.24
C THR A 91 0.78 7.18 3.73
N HIS A 92 2.09 7.04 3.56
CA HIS A 92 2.83 5.87 4.03
C HIS A 92 2.66 5.67 5.54
N ASP A 93 2.85 6.74 6.31
CA ASP A 93 2.82 6.69 7.77
C ASP A 93 1.42 6.37 8.28
N VAL A 94 0.38 6.99 7.71
CA VAL A 94 -1.02 6.71 8.07
C VAL A 94 -1.39 5.24 7.83
N VAL A 95 -0.98 4.67 6.70
CA VAL A 95 -1.22 3.25 6.39
C VAL A 95 -0.46 2.34 7.37
N GLN A 96 0.81 2.66 7.65
CA GLN A 96 1.63 1.89 8.59
C GLN A 96 1.02 1.90 10.00
N ILE A 97 0.62 3.07 10.49
CA ILE A 97 -0.03 3.23 11.80
C ILE A 97 -1.29 2.36 11.87
N ALA A 98 -2.13 2.36 10.84
CA ALA A 98 -3.35 1.57 10.83
C ALA A 98 -3.07 0.06 10.93
N ILE A 99 -2.06 -0.42 10.20
CA ILE A 99 -1.65 -1.83 10.25
C ILE A 99 -1.03 -2.17 11.61
N ASP A 100 -0.16 -1.31 12.15
CA ASP A 100 0.51 -1.50 13.44
C ASP A 100 -0.47 -1.49 14.62
N LYS A 101 -1.60 -0.77 14.49
CA LYS A 101 -2.71 -0.80 15.44
C LYS A 101 -3.50 -2.11 15.43
N GLY A 102 -3.13 -3.07 14.58
CA GLY A 102 -3.72 -4.40 14.53
C GLY A 102 -5.06 -4.44 13.83
N ILE A 103 -5.36 -3.46 12.97
CA ILE A 103 -6.53 -3.48 12.10
C ILE A 103 -6.27 -4.55 11.03
N THR A 104 -7.03 -5.65 11.11
CA THR A 104 -6.76 -6.87 10.33
C THR A 104 -7.15 -6.74 8.85
N GLU A 105 -7.88 -5.70 8.50
CA GLU A 105 -8.44 -5.45 7.17
C GLU A 105 -7.45 -4.70 6.26
N CYS A 106 -6.22 -5.21 6.11
CA CYS A 106 -5.16 -4.55 5.33
C CYS A 106 -5.60 -4.17 3.91
N VAL A 107 -6.33 -5.05 3.24
CA VAL A 107 -6.88 -4.81 1.89
C VAL A 107 -7.86 -3.62 1.87
N GLU A 108 -8.69 -3.48 2.91
CA GLU A 108 -9.65 -2.37 3.01
C GLU A 108 -8.95 -1.05 3.37
N ILE A 109 -7.87 -1.11 4.14
CA ILE A 109 -6.98 0.03 4.40
C ILE A 109 -6.37 0.53 3.08
N VAL A 110 -5.83 -0.39 2.26
CA VAL A 110 -5.25 -0.06 0.95
C VAL A 110 -6.29 0.60 0.04
N GLU A 111 -7.46 -0.02 -0.11
CA GLU A 111 -8.54 0.56 -0.92
C GLU A 111 -8.93 1.96 -0.45
N THR A 112 -9.06 2.14 0.87
CA THR A 112 -9.43 3.42 1.48
C THR A 112 -8.37 4.50 1.23
N ALA A 113 -7.09 4.15 1.40
CA ALA A 113 -5.97 5.07 1.23
C ALA A 113 -5.80 5.51 -0.22
N ILE A 114 -5.94 4.58 -1.19
CA ILE A 114 -5.88 4.90 -2.62
C ILE A 114 -7.04 5.81 -3.02
N LYS A 115 -8.25 5.54 -2.54
CA LYS A 115 -9.41 6.42 -2.79
C LYS A 115 -9.24 7.81 -2.18
N ALA A 116 -8.49 7.92 -1.08
CA ALA A 116 -8.21 9.20 -0.42
C ALA A 116 -7.19 10.03 -1.19
N GLU A 117 -6.18 9.38 -1.76
CA GLU A 117 -5.13 10.01 -2.58
C GLU A 117 -4.55 9.01 -3.61
N PRO A 118 -5.08 9.01 -4.84
CA PRO A 118 -4.61 8.11 -5.90
C PRO A 118 -3.16 8.33 -6.32
N SER A 119 -2.66 9.57 -6.22
CA SER A 119 -1.31 9.93 -6.69
C SER A 119 -0.19 9.31 -5.86
N TYR A 120 -0.52 8.77 -4.68
CA TYR A 120 0.41 8.15 -3.72
C TYR A 120 0.22 6.63 -3.61
N VAL A 121 -0.43 6.02 -4.60
CA VAL A 121 -0.72 4.58 -4.60
C VAL A 121 0.52 3.69 -4.45
N ASP A 122 1.67 4.11 -4.97
CA ASP A 122 2.93 3.38 -4.82
C ASP A 122 3.42 3.32 -3.36
N PHE A 123 3.23 4.40 -2.60
CA PHE A 123 3.50 4.43 -1.16
C PHE A 123 2.54 3.56 -0.37
N VAL A 124 1.24 3.61 -0.69
CA VAL A 124 0.21 2.77 -0.04
C VAL A 124 0.54 1.30 -0.22
N VAL A 125 0.75 0.89 -1.46
CA VAL A 125 0.99 -0.51 -1.80
C VAL A 125 2.30 -1.00 -1.18
N ASN A 126 3.36 -0.18 -1.18
CA ASN A 126 4.62 -0.57 -0.53
C ASN A 126 4.49 -0.73 0.99
N ALA A 127 3.82 0.20 1.67
CA ALA A 127 3.60 0.12 3.12
C ALA A 127 2.84 -1.17 3.47
N ALA A 128 1.76 -1.45 2.73
CA ALA A 128 0.94 -2.64 2.93
C ALA A 128 1.69 -3.93 2.56
N ALA A 129 2.39 -3.98 1.43
CA ALA A 129 3.13 -5.17 0.98
C ALA A 129 4.30 -5.53 1.92
N ASN A 130 4.91 -4.53 2.57
CA ASN A 130 5.97 -4.76 3.55
C ASN A 130 5.40 -5.23 4.90
N SER A 131 4.26 -4.71 5.31
CA SER A 131 3.65 -5.03 6.60
C SER A 131 2.86 -6.34 6.58
N SER A 132 2.24 -6.66 5.45
CA SER A 132 1.39 -7.83 5.23
C SER A 132 1.83 -8.59 3.96
N PRO A 133 3.06 -9.10 3.91
CA PRO A 133 3.60 -9.75 2.70
C PRO A 133 2.79 -10.98 2.26
N GLU A 134 2.13 -11.67 3.19
CA GLU A 134 1.24 -12.79 2.90
C GLU A 134 -0.03 -12.39 2.12
N GLN A 135 -0.40 -11.11 2.14
CA GLN A 135 -1.58 -10.56 1.43
C GLN A 135 -1.21 -9.86 0.11
N LEU A 136 0.03 -10.01 -0.36
CA LEU A 136 0.53 -9.26 -1.53
C LEU A 136 -0.40 -9.33 -2.74
N ASP A 137 -0.91 -10.52 -3.07
CA ASP A 137 -1.77 -10.72 -4.23
C ASP A 137 -3.05 -9.89 -4.14
N ASP A 138 -3.70 -9.89 -2.98
CA ASP A 138 -4.92 -9.11 -2.75
C ASP A 138 -4.64 -7.61 -2.70
N ILE A 139 -3.51 -7.20 -2.12
CA ILE A 139 -3.06 -5.80 -2.11
C ILE A 139 -2.88 -5.28 -3.54
N ILE A 140 -2.17 -6.02 -4.39
CA ILE A 140 -1.94 -5.64 -5.79
C ILE A 140 -3.25 -5.62 -6.55
N ARG A 141 -4.06 -6.67 -6.40
CA ARG A 141 -5.35 -6.79 -7.07
C ARG A 141 -6.24 -5.59 -6.74
N VAL A 142 -6.42 -5.27 -5.46
CA VAL A 142 -7.26 -4.15 -5.04
C VAL A 142 -6.66 -2.82 -5.45
N ALA A 143 -5.34 -2.64 -5.39
CA ALA A 143 -4.71 -1.40 -5.81
C ALA A 143 -4.90 -1.13 -7.31
N VAL A 144 -4.66 -2.16 -8.14
CA VAL A 144 -4.80 -2.07 -9.59
C VAL A 144 -6.28 -1.92 -9.99
N GLN A 145 -7.21 -2.56 -9.27
CA GLN A 145 -8.65 -2.35 -9.49
C GLN A 145 -9.13 -0.96 -9.06
N THR A 146 -8.59 -0.43 -7.96
CA THR A 146 -9.00 0.88 -7.42
C THR A 146 -8.44 2.02 -8.25
N GLU A 147 -7.20 1.91 -8.71
CA GLU A 147 -6.53 2.92 -9.54
C GLU A 147 -5.86 2.29 -10.78
N PRO A 148 -6.65 1.87 -11.80
CA PRO A 148 -6.14 1.20 -12.99
C PRO A 148 -5.13 2.03 -13.79
N GLN A 149 -5.26 3.36 -13.77
CA GLN A 149 -4.36 4.26 -14.50
C GLN A 149 -2.93 4.24 -13.92
N SER A 150 -2.78 3.78 -12.67
CA SER A 150 -1.50 3.67 -11.99
C SER A 150 -0.95 2.24 -11.93
N ALA A 151 -1.55 1.28 -12.64
CA ALA A 151 -1.15 -0.12 -12.58
C ALA A 151 0.34 -0.35 -12.88
N ASP A 152 0.89 0.34 -13.89
CA ASP A 152 2.32 0.28 -14.21
C ASP A 152 3.20 0.79 -13.06
N ALA A 153 2.75 1.84 -12.36
CA ALA A 153 3.45 2.38 -11.21
C ALA A 153 3.41 1.42 -10.03
N ILE A 154 2.24 0.82 -9.77
CA ILE A 154 2.03 -0.20 -8.73
C ILE A 154 2.96 -1.38 -8.96
N VAL A 155 2.85 -2.04 -10.13
CA VAL A 155 3.66 -3.22 -10.47
C VAL A 155 5.14 -2.92 -10.37
N ARG A 156 5.59 -1.79 -10.93
CA ARG A 156 7.00 -1.38 -10.87
C ARG A 156 7.48 -1.11 -9.44
N SER A 157 6.65 -0.48 -8.62
CA SER A 157 7.02 -0.14 -7.24
C SER A 157 7.20 -1.41 -6.41
N VAL A 158 6.21 -2.31 -6.45
CA VAL A 158 6.24 -3.57 -5.72
C VAL A 158 7.33 -4.49 -6.24
N ALA A 159 7.54 -4.56 -7.56
CA ALA A 159 8.61 -5.33 -8.17
C ALA A 159 10.00 -4.91 -7.67
N LYS A 160 10.21 -3.61 -7.45
CA LYS A 160 11.47 -3.09 -6.88
C LYS A 160 11.63 -3.48 -5.41
N ALA A 161 10.54 -3.43 -4.63
CA ALA A 161 10.56 -3.79 -3.22
C ALA A 161 10.70 -5.31 -3.01
N GLN A 162 10.08 -6.11 -3.87
CA GLN A 162 9.98 -7.57 -3.75
C GLN A 162 10.40 -8.28 -5.06
N PRO A 163 11.67 -8.17 -5.48
CA PRO A 163 12.14 -8.69 -6.78
C PRO A 163 11.97 -10.21 -6.93
N ASN A 164 12.01 -10.95 -5.82
CA ASN A 164 11.85 -12.42 -5.83
C ASN A 164 10.41 -12.86 -6.10
N ARG A 165 9.43 -11.94 -6.05
CA ARG A 165 8.00 -12.21 -6.25
C ARG A 165 7.46 -11.60 -7.55
N LEU A 166 8.34 -11.21 -8.47
CA LEU A 166 7.97 -10.52 -9.70
C LEU A 166 6.87 -11.23 -10.50
N MET A 167 6.98 -12.56 -10.62
CA MET A 167 5.99 -13.37 -11.34
C MET A 167 4.61 -13.29 -10.71
N GLU A 168 4.55 -13.48 -9.39
CA GLU A 168 3.32 -13.42 -8.59
C GLU A 168 2.66 -12.03 -8.71
N ILE A 169 3.45 -10.97 -8.56
CA ILE A 169 3.01 -9.56 -8.72
C ILE A 169 2.35 -9.34 -10.09
N MET A 170 3.04 -9.75 -11.15
CA MET A 170 2.57 -9.51 -12.51
C MET A 170 1.34 -10.36 -12.86
N VAL A 171 1.28 -11.61 -12.38
CA VAL A 171 0.08 -12.46 -12.56
C VAL A 171 -1.11 -11.90 -11.79
N SER A 172 -0.93 -11.42 -10.57
CA SER A 172 -1.99 -10.76 -9.79
C SER A 172 -2.50 -9.51 -10.52
N ALA A 173 -1.60 -8.66 -11.03
CA ALA A 173 -1.99 -7.47 -11.79
C ALA A 173 -2.73 -7.81 -13.10
N LEU A 174 -2.28 -8.84 -13.82
CA LEU A 174 -2.95 -9.36 -15.02
C LEU A 174 -4.41 -9.77 -14.73
N ASN A 175 -4.63 -10.52 -13.65
CA ASN A 175 -5.97 -10.95 -13.23
C ASN A 175 -6.85 -9.78 -12.74
N ALA A 176 -6.24 -8.66 -12.36
CA ALA A 176 -6.96 -7.53 -11.78
C ALA A 176 -7.53 -6.59 -12.85
N VAL A 177 -6.75 -6.24 -13.90
CA VAL A 177 -7.15 -5.23 -14.89
C VAL A 177 -6.82 -5.67 -16.33
N PRO A 178 -7.82 -5.70 -17.24
CA PRO A 178 -7.66 -6.04 -18.66
C PRO A 178 -6.62 -5.20 -19.43
N ILE A 179 -6.50 -3.91 -19.13
CA ILE A 179 -5.64 -2.96 -19.88
C ILE A 179 -4.15 -3.28 -19.68
N VAL A 180 -3.80 -3.89 -18.55
CA VAL A 180 -2.40 -4.17 -18.17
C VAL A 180 -1.93 -5.50 -18.77
N GLY A 181 -2.86 -6.36 -19.20
CA GLY A 181 -2.55 -7.75 -19.48
C GLY A 181 -1.79 -8.01 -20.77
N GLU A 182 -1.96 -7.23 -21.84
CA GLU A 182 -1.21 -7.46 -23.09
C GLU A 182 0.30 -7.25 -22.88
N TYR A 183 0.70 -6.09 -22.36
CA TYR A 183 2.10 -5.77 -22.09
C TYR A 183 2.70 -6.65 -21.01
N VAL A 184 1.93 -7.01 -19.98
CA VAL A 184 2.39 -7.90 -18.91
C VAL A 184 2.60 -9.32 -19.42
N VAL A 185 1.70 -9.86 -20.25
CA VAL A 185 1.87 -11.18 -20.85
C VAL A 185 3.13 -11.21 -21.71
N GLU A 186 3.31 -10.24 -22.60
CA GLU A 186 4.51 -10.19 -23.45
C GLU A 186 5.79 -10.08 -22.61
N ALA A 187 5.83 -9.16 -21.63
CA ALA A 187 6.99 -8.97 -20.77
C ALA A 187 7.30 -10.21 -19.92
N LEU A 188 6.28 -10.86 -19.35
CA LEU A 188 6.45 -12.06 -18.55
C LEU A 188 6.98 -13.22 -19.37
N LEU A 189 6.42 -13.44 -20.55
CA LEU A 189 6.84 -14.53 -21.43
C LEU A 189 8.25 -14.29 -21.99
N ALA A 190 8.60 -13.04 -22.31
CA ALA A 190 9.94 -12.68 -22.77
C ALA A 190 10.99 -12.84 -21.65
N ALA A 191 10.68 -12.40 -20.43
CA ALA A 191 11.61 -12.47 -19.30
C ALA A 191 11.70 -13.88 -18.69
N HIS A 192 10.60 -14.64 -18.68
CA HIS A 192 10.50 -15.95 -18.06
C HIS A 192 9.73 -16.96 -18.94
N PRO A 193 10.31 -17.42 -20.07
CA PRO A 193 9.63 -18.33 -21.00
C PRO A 193 9.16 -19.65 -20.36
N ALA A 194 9.83 -20.11 -19.32
CA ALA A 194 9.46 -21.32 -18.57
C ALA A 194 8.11 -21.20 -17.83
N SER A 195 7.61 -19.97 -17.63
CA SER A 195 6.35 -19.68 -16.94
C SER A 195 5.16 -19.58 -17.91
N ALA A 196 5.36 -19.93 -19.19
CA ALA A 196 4.36 -19.80 -20.23
C ALA A 196 3.01 -20.41 -19.86
N GLU A 197 3.00 -21.57 -19.20
CA GLU A 197 1.76 -22.20 -18.75
C GLU A 197 1.00 -21.31 -17.77
N THR A 198 1.66 -20.83 -16.70
CA THR A 198 1.02 -20.00 -15.67
C THR A 198 0.49 -18.71 -16.24
N VAL A 199 1.29 -18.02 -17.07
CA VAL A 199 0.92 -16.73 -17.66
C VAL A 199 -0.23 -16.89 -18.65
N MET A 200 -0.18 -17.90 -19.52
CA MET A 200 -1.24 -18.17 -20.48
C MET A 200 -2.53 -18.62 -19.81
N SER A 201 -2.46 -19.47 -18.78
CA SER A 201 -3.62 -19.87 -18.00
C SER A 201 -4.32 -18.69 -17.35
N ALA A 202 -3.56 -17.79 -16.71
CA ALA A 202 -4.10 -16.57 -16.12
C ALA A 202 -4.76 -15.67 -17.17
N ALA A 203 -4.08 -15.43 -18.29
CA ALA A 203 -4.62 -14.60 -19.38
C ALA A 203 -5.87 -15.21 -20.03
N ILE A 204 -5.88 -16.52 -20.33
CA ILE A 204 -7.03 -17.21 -20.93
C ILE A 204 -8.24 -17.11 -20.01
N HIS A 205 -8.05 -17.34 -18.71
CA HIS A 205 -9.14 -17.24 -17.75
C HIS A 205 -9.68 -15.81 -17.66
N HIS A 206 -8.79 -14.81 -17.61
CA HIS A 206 -9.19 -13.41 -17.49
C HIS A 206 -9.93 -12.88 -18.73
N TYR A 207 -9.55 -13.33 -19.93
CA TYR A 207 -10.13 -12.89 -21.19
C TYR A 207 -11.11 -13.91 -21.82
N GLU A 208 -11.62 -14.87 -21.05
CA GLU A 208 -12.47 -15.96 -21.56
C GLU A 208 -13.73 -15.47 -22.31
N ASN A 209 -14.20 -14.26 -21.99
CA ASN A 209 -15.37 -13.62 -22.60
C ASN A 209 -15.00 -12.48 -23.59
N ASN A 210 -13.73 -12.34 -23.95
CA ASN A 210 -13.24 -11.28 -24.84
C ASN A 210 -12.26 -11.83 -25.89
N ASP A 211 -12.84 -12.32 -27.00
CA ASP A 211 -12.11 -12.92 -28.12
C ASP A 211 -11.03 -12.01 -28.72
N ASP A 212 -11.26 -10.69 -28.77
CA ASP A 212 -10.30 -9.74 -29.33
C ASP A 212 -9.05 -9.59 -28.46
N GLU A 213 -9.22 -9.51 -27.13
CA GLU A 213 -8.08 -9.49 -26.19
C GLU A 213 -7.37 -10.84 -26.15
N LEU A 214 -8.14 -11.94 -26.18
CA LEU A 214 -7.58 -13.28 -26.19
C LEU A 214 -6.73 -13.52 -27.45
N LYS A 215 -7.17 -12.98 -28.60
CA LYS A 215 -6.38 -13.02 -29.83
C LYS A 215 -5.07 -12.25 -29.68
N ARG A 216 -5.09 -11.04 -29.09
CA ARG A 216 -3.87 -10.26 -28.80
C ARG A 216 -2.91 -11.02 -27.89
N VAL A 217 -3.41 -11.64 -26.81
CA VAL A 217 -2.62 -12.50 -25.92
C VAL A 217 -1.90 -13.62 -26.67
N PHE A 218 -2.62 -14.32 -27.57
CA PHE A 218 -2.02 -15.39 -28.38
C PHE A 218 -1.01 -14.84 -29.40
N GLU A 219 -1.23 -13.65 -29.95
CA GLU A 219 -0.29 -12.96 -30.83
C GLU A 219 0.99 -12.56 -30.09
N SER A 220 0.89 -11.97 -28.89
CA SER A 220 2.02 -11.65 -28.02
C SER A 220 2.81 -12.89 -27.60
N ALA A 221 2.11 -13.99 -27.27
CA ALA A 221 2.78 -15.24 -26.92
C ALA A 221 3.57 -15.83 -28.11
N ARG A 222 3.08 -15.64 -29.34
CA ARG A 222 3.80 -16.02 -30.55
C ARG A 222 4.98 -15.09 -30.84
N SER A 223 4.86 -13.79 -30.61
CA SER A 223 5.93 -12.82 -30.88
C SER A 223 7.19 -13.13 -30.06
N VAL A 224 7.00 -13.66 -28.85
CA VAL A 224 8.08 -14.10 -27.94
C VAL A 224 8.50 -15.56 -28.13
N GLY A 225 7.98 -16.25 -29.15
CA GLY A 225 8.48 -17.54 -29.62
C GLY A 225 7.73 -18.78 -29.14
N ILE A 226 6.56 -18.66 -28.52
CA ILE A 226 5.73 -19.84 -28.19
C ILE A 226 5.09 -20.40 -29.46
N SER A 227 5.22 -21.71 -29.69
CA SER A 227 4.71 -22.34 -30.91
C SER A 227 3.19 -22.44 -30.92
N LYS A 228 2.60 -22.55 -32.11
CA LYS A 228 1.15 -22.74 -32.26
C LYS A 228 0.68 -24.03 -31.60
N GLU A 229 1.49 -25.07 -31.64
CA GLU A 229 1.22 -26.36 -31.02
C GLU A 229 1.17 -26.23 -29.50
N GLN A 230 2.14 -25.52 -28.90
CA GLN A 230 2.15 -25.23 -27.46
C GLN A 230 0.94 -24.40 -27.05
N LEU A 231 0.61 -23.35 -27.80
CA LEU A 231 -0.57 -22.51 -27.52
C LEU A 231 -1.88 -23.28 -27.66
N ARG A 232 -1.94 -24.23 -28.60
CA ARG A 232 -3.10 -25.12 -28.74
C ARG A 232 -3.25 -26.03 -27.53
N GLU A 233 -2.16 -26.64 -27.06
CA GLU A 233 -2.15 -27.48 -25.86
C GLU A 233 -2.58 -26.68 -24.61
N LEU A 234 -2.01 -25.49 -24.42
CA LEU A 234 -2.36 -24.58 -23.33
C LEU A 234 -3.83 -24.16 -23.39
N GLY A 235 -4.34 -23.78 -24.56
CA GLY A 235 -5.75 -23.43 -24.72
C GLY A 235 -6.72 -24.57 -24.38
N LEU A 236 -6.43 -25.79 -24.85
CA LEU A 236 -7.25 -26.97 -24.54
C LEU A 236 -7.22 -27.31 -23.05
N LYS A 237 -6.04 -27.23 -22.42
CA LYS A 237 -5.87 -27.45 -20.98
C LYS A 237 -6.68 -26.46 -20.13
N ASN A 238 -6.90 -25.26 -20.64
CA ASN A 238 -7.68 -24.20 -19.99
C ASN A 238 -9.14 -24.14 -20.48
N GLY A 239 -9.65 -25.17 -21.17
CA GLY A 239 -11.08 -25.32 -21.48
C GLY A 239 -11.56 -24.66 -22.78
N MET A 240 -10.66 -24.12 -23.61
CA MET A 240 -11.04 -23.57 -24.91
C MET A 240 -11.44 -24.68 -25.89
N SER A 241 -12.44 -24.39 -26.73
CA SER A 241 -12.84 -25.32 -27.79
C SER A 241 -11.84 -25.33 -28.97
N GLN A 242 -11.85 -26.40 -29.77
CA GLN A 242 -11.01 -26.49 -30.96
C GLN A 242 -11.38 -25.43 -32.01
N GLU A 243 -12.65 -25.06 -32.08
CA GLU A 243 -13.16 -24.00 -32.96
C GLU A 243 -12.60 -22.65 -32.52
N GLN A 244 -12.71 -22.32 -31.23
CA GLN A 244 -12.14 -21.09 -30.66
C GLN A 244 -10.63 -21.01 -30.89
N LEU A 245 -9.89 -22.09 -30.62
CA LEU A 245 -8.44 -22.14 -30.85
C LEU A 245 -8.06 -21.96 -32.31
N THR A 246 -8.90 -22.44 -33.24
CA THR A 246 -8.67 -22.24 -34.67
C THR A 246 -8.80 -20.77 -35.05
N VAL A 247 -9.74 -20.04 -34.45
CA VAL A 247 -9.87 -18.59 -34.62
C VAL A 247 -8.65 -17.87 -34.03
N MET A 248 -8.27 -18.16 -32.78
CA MET A 248 -7.14 -17.51 -32.10
C MET A 248 -5.78 -17.76 -32.76
N LEU A 249 -5.57 -18.94 -33.36
CA LEU A 249 -4.31 -19.33 -33.99
C LEU A 249 -4.27 -19.06 -35.50
N SER A 250 -5.33 -18.50 -36.08
CA SER A 250 -5.36 -18.12 -37.49
C SER A 250 -4.30 -17.05 -37.77
N ASN A 251 -3.66 -17.11 -38.95
CA ASN A 251 -2.75 -16.05 -39.39
C ASN A 251 -3.61 -14.92 -39.97
N ASN A 252 -3.36 -13.67 -39.56
CA ASN A 252 -3.57 -12.53 -40.45
C ASN A 252 -2.43 -12.50 -41.47
#